data_AF-A0A9W3HNQ2-F1
#
_entry.id   AF-A0A9W3HNQ2-F1
#
_cell.length_a   1.000
_cell.length_b   1.000
_cell.length_c   1.000
_cell.angle_alpha   90.00
_cell.angle_beta   90.00
_cell.angle_gamma   90.00
#
_symmetry.space_group_name_H-M   'P 1'
#
loop_
_entity.id
_entity.type
_entity.pdbx_description
1 polymer ?
#
loop_
_entity_poly.entity_id
_entity_poly.type
_entity_poly.pdbx_seq_one_letter_code
_entity_poly.pdbx_strand_id
1 'polypeptide(L)'
;MRMPTASSGKDATKHPALLPEVADGGRWIPYCGGRGDLGTAATMGREFVHLTQMRHVITYSLSPFEQRAFPNYFSKGIPDVLRRTRACILHIAPPFVAFYLVYTWGTQEFERSKRENPATYENDK
;
A
#
# COMPACT_ATOMS: atom_id res chain seq x y z
N MET A 1 41.17 22.88 -67.88
CA MET A 1 40.23 21.86 -67.37
C MET A 1 40.49 21.73 -65.87
N ARG A 2 39.93 22.52 -64.95
CA ARG A 2 38.54 22.91 -64.61
C ARG A 2 37.68 21.71 -64.17
N MET A 3 37.80 21.39 -62.88
CA MET A 3 36.91 20.53 -62.10
C MET A 3 35.57 21.26 -61.82
N PRO A 4 34.43 20.56 -61.82
CA PRO A 4 33.22 20.95 -61.09
C PRO A 4 32.83 19.88 -60.05
N THR A 5 32.86 20.17 -58.74
CA THR A 5 31.76 20.66 -57.87
C THR A 5 30.58 19.71 -57.64
N ALA A 6 30.49 19.26 -56.38
CA ALA A 6 29.36 18.76 -55.60
C ALA A 6 27.95 18.67 -56.23
N SER A 7 27.34 17.48 -56.12
CA SER A 7 25.91 17.34 -55.86
C SER A 7 25.71 16.43 -54.63
N SER A 8 25.46 17.10 -53.50
CA SER A 8 25.05 16.49 -52.23
C SER A 8 23.53 16.35 -52.27
N GLY A 9 23.04 15.12 -52.24
CA GLY A 9 21.62 14.83 -52.24
C GLY A 9 21.37 13.45 -51.65
N LYS A 10 21.24 13.38 -50.33
CA LYS A 10 20.48 12.35 -49.60
C LYS A 10 19.92 12.95 -48.31
N ASP A 11 18.68 13.39 -48.45
CA ASP A 11 17.56 12.96 -47.64
C ASP A 11 17.62 13.16 -46.13
N ALA A 12 16.83 14.17 -45.74
CA ALA A 12 16.34 14.43 -44.41
C ALA A 12 15.67 13.20 -43.77
N THR A 13 16.25 12.71 -42.67
CA THR A 13 15.52 11.95 -41.65
C THR A 13 15.91 12.47 -40.27
N LYS A 14 15.22 13.55 -39.92
CA LYS A 14 14.63 13.87 -38.61
C LYS A 14 15.29 13.22 -37.38
N HIS A 15 15.94 14.09 -36.61
CA HIS A 15 15.99 14.01 -35.15
C HIS A 15 14.60 13.69 -34.55
N PRO A 16 14.52 12.78 -33.58
CA PRO A 16 13.62 12.93 -32.44
C PRO A 16 14.42 13.54 -31.28
N ALA A 17 14.27 14.84 -30.96
CA ALA A 17 13.25 15.34 -30.02
C ALA A 17 13.14 14.39 -28.82
N LEU A 18 13.97 14.54 -27.78
CA LEU A 18 13.72 15.39 -26.61
C LEU A 18 12.24 15.47 -26.18
N LEU A 19 12.02 15.01 -24.93
CA LEU A 19 10.87 15.14 -24.00
C LEU A 19 10.01 13.87 -23.81
N PRO A 20 9.41 13.66 -22.61
CA PRO A 20 9.86 14.02 -21.28
C PRO A 20 9.89 12.83 -20.31
N GLU A 21 10.73 12.98 -19.30
CA GLU A 21 10.76 12.24 -18.04
C GLU A 21 9.37 12.21 -17.41
N VAL A 22 8.66 11.08 -17.54
CA VAL A 22 7.46 10.80 -16.74
C VAL A 22 7.95 10.40 -15.36
N ALA A 23 7.99 11.41 -14.49
CA ALA A 23 7.95 11.24 -13.06
C ALA A 23 6.63 10.57 -12.66
N ASP A 24 6.55 9.24 -12.80
CA ASP A 24 5.55 8.46 -12.08
C ASP A 24 5.97 8.40 -10.62
N GLY A 25 5.68 9.52 -9.93
CA GLY A 25 5.71 9.63 -8.49
C GLY A 25 4.89 8.48 -7.91
N GLY A 26 5.60 7.54 -7.27
CA GLY A 26 5.03 6.40 -6.55
C GLY A 26 3.96 6.86 -5.59
N ARG A 27 2.72 6.87 -6.07
CA ARG A 27 1.52 7.10 -5.29
C ARG A 27 1.33 5.87 -4.42
N TRP A 28 1.87 5.94 -3.20
CA TRP A 28 1.45 5.08 -2.11
C TRP A 28 -0.04 5.32 -1.89
N ILE A 29 -0.89 4.47 -2.48
CA ILE A 29 -2.28 4.41 -2.06
C ILE A 29 -2.36 3.38 -0.93
N PRO A 30 -2.56 3.79 0.34
CA PRO A 30 -2.93 2.86 1.38
C PRO A 30 -4.43 2.57 1.22
N TYR A 31 -4.79 1.57 0.42
CA TYR A 31 -6.13 0.98 0.53
C TYR A 31 -6.12 -0.05 1.66
N CYS A 32 -6.25 0.44 2.90
CA CYS A 32 -6.99 -0.29 3.93
C CYS A 32 -8.46 0.16 3.77
N GLY A 33 -9.27 -0.65 3.10
CA GLY A 33 -10.69 -0.33 2.89
C GLY A 33 -11.30 -1.21 1.82
N GLY A 34 -11.77 -2.39 2.23
CA GLY A 34 -12.46 -3.32 1.36
C GLY A 34 -13.77 -2.75 0.84
N ARG A 35 -14.02 -2.99 -0.45
CA ARG A 35 -15.35 -3.01 -1.04
C ARG A 35 -15.44 -4.33 -1.79
N GLY A 36 -16.20 -5.26 -1.21
CA GLY A 36 -16.40 -6.59 -1.76
C GLY A 36 -17.26 -6.51 -3.01
N ASP A 37 -16.62 -6.63 -4.17
CA ASP A 37 -17.31 -6.95 -5.41
C ASP A 37 -17.56 -8.47 -5.43
N LEU A 38 -18.76 -8.83 -4.99
CA LEU A 38 -19.35 -10.14 -5.22
C LEU A 38 -19.57 -10.33 -6.72
N GLY A 39 -18.62 -11.00 -7.38
CA GLY A 39 -18.81 -11.37 -8.77
C GLY A 39 -17.54 -11.90 -9.41
N THR A 40 -17.22 -13.17 -9.17
CA THR A 40 -16.83 -14.15 -10.21
C THR A 40 -16.47 -15.47 -9.54
N ALA A 41 -17.12 -16.52 -10.02
CA ALA A 41 -17.01 -17.91 -9.62
C ALA A 41 -15.58 -18.37 -9.30
N ALA A 42 -15.40 -18.95 -8.11
CA ALA A 42 -14.24 -19.74 -7.76
C ALA A 42 -14.12 -20.92 -8.74
N THR A 43 -13.26 -20.77 -9.74
CA THR A 43 -12.79 -21.89 -10.57
C THR A 43 -11.58 -22.49 -9.88
N MET A 44 -11.83 -23.38 -8.90
CA MET A 44 -10.81 -24.26 -8.35
C MET A 44 -10.39 -25.23 -9.48
N GLY A 45 -9.12 -25.22 -9.89
CA GLY A 45 -8.57 -26.15 -10.90
C GLY A 45 -8.00 -25.54 -12.19
N ARG A 46 -7.52 -24.29 -12.18
CA ARG A 46 -6.80 -23.73 -13.33
C ARG A 46 -5.35 -24.23 -13.36
N GLU A 47 -4.90 -24.76 -14.50
CA GLU A 47 -3.53 -25.20 -14.74
C GLU A 47 -2.59 -24.02 -15.03
N PHE A 48 -1.31 -24.12 -14.65
CA PHE A 48 -0.32 -23.05 -14.78
C PHE A 48 -0.17 -22.51 -16.22
N VAL A 49 -0.52 -23.31 -17.23
CA VAL A 49 -0.42 -22.96 -18.65
C VAL A 49 -1.54 -22.00 -19.10
N HIS A 50 -2.69 -21.98 -18.43
CA HIS A 50 -3.92 -21.29 -18.90
C HIS A 50 -4.32 -20.06 -18.06
N LEU A 51 -3.39 -19.44 -17.34
CA LEU A 51 -3.70 -18.34 -16.40
C LEU A 51 -3.81 -16.97 -17.08
N THR A 52 -2.89 -16.62 -17.97
CA THR A 52 -2.85 -15.29 -18.61
C THR A 52 -1.85 -15.25 -19.77
N GLN A 53 -2.12 -14.45 -20.81
CA GLN A 53 -1.19 -14.21 -21.90
C GLN A 53 -0.25 -13.04 -21.55
N MET A 54 0.95 -13.35 -21.09
CA MET A 54 2.04 -12.38 -20.87
C MET A 54 2.97 -12.39 -22.09
N ARG A 55 3.34 -11.21 -22.64
CA ARG A 55 4.28 -11.08 -23.76
C ARG A 55 5.44 -10.17 -23.35
N HIS A 56 6.67 -10.56 -23.72
CA HIS A 56 7.91 -9.79 -23.53
C HIS A 56 8.21 -9.34 -22.08
N VAL A 57 8.12 -10.24 -21.11
CA VAL A 57 8.61 -9.99 -19.74
C VAL A 57 9.87 -10.82 -19.50
N ILE A 58 11.00 -10.16 -19.27
CA ILE A 58 12.27 -10.81 -18.95
C ILE A 58 12.49 -10.69 -17.44
N THR A 59 12.58 -11.83 -16.74
CA THR A 59 12.85 -11.89 -15.30
C THR A 59 14.22 -12.51 -15.05
N TYR A 60 14.95 -11.91 -14.11
CA TYR A 60 16.25 -12.42 -13.67
C TYR A 60 16.13 -12.93 -12.24
N SER A 61 16.71 -14.10 -11.98
CA SER A 61 16.78 -14.68 -10.64
C SER A 61 18.20 -15.19 -10.40
N LEU A 62 18.64 -15.12 -9.14
CA LEU A 62 19.92 -15.66 -8.69
C LEU A 62 19.66 -16.95 -7.90
N SER A 63 20.57 -17.92 -7.97
CA SER A 63 20.48 -19.17 -7.20
C SER A 63 20.35 -18.88 -5.68
N PRO A 64 19.50 -19.61 -4.93
CA PRO A 64 19.32 -19.38 -3.50
C PRO A 64 20.60 -19.52 -2.68
N PHE A 65 21.55 -20.35 -3.13
CA PHE A 65 22.83 -20.57 -2.44
C PHE A 65 23.81 -19.40 -2.59
N GLU A 66 23.57 -18.53 -3.58
CA GLU A 66 24.36 -17.31 -3.82
C GLU A 66 23.73 -16.09 -3.13
N GLN A 67 22.52 -16.24 -2.58
CA GLN A 67 21.79 -15.18 -1.90
C GLN A 67 21.96 -15.28 -0.38
N ARG A 68 22.04 -14.12 0.28
CA ARG A 68 21.89 -14.04 1.74
C ARG A 68 20.42 -14.22 2.08
N ALA A 69 20.09 -15.05 3.07
CA ALA A 69 18.70 -15.27 3.50
C ALA A 69 18.03 -13.99 4.04
N PHE A 70 18.80 -13.10 4.69
CA PHE A 70 18.32 -11.81 5.21
C PHE A 70 19.23 -10.66 4.77
N PRO A 71 19.11 -10.17 3.52
CA PRO A 71 19.86 -9.03 3.06
C PRO A 71 19.28 -7.74 3.66
N ASN A 72 20.14 -6.79 4.06
CA ASN A 72 19.74 -5.44 4.48
C ASN A 72 18.67 -5.36 5.59
N TYR A 73 18.75 -6.25 6.58
CA TYR A 73 17.75 -6.33 7.65
C TYR A 73 17.57 -5.01 8.41
N PHE A 74 18.66 -4.40 8.87
CA PHE A 74 18.61 -3.15 9.63
C PHE A 74 18.41 -1.92 8.75
N SER A 75 19.06 -1.88 7.58
CA SER A 75 19.05 -0.70 6.71
C SER A 75 17.77 -0.55 5.89
N LYS A 76 17.12 -1.65 5.49
CA LYS A 76 15.87 -1.62 4.72
C LYS A 76 14.70 -2.30 5.41
N GLY A 77 14.91 -3.42 6.09
CA GLY A 77 13.84 -4.17 6.75
C GLY A 77 13.10 -3.34 7.81
N ILE A 78 13.83 -2.82 8.80
CA ILE A 78 13.21 -2.05 9.90
C ILE A 78 12.54 -0.76 9.40
N PRO A 79 13.16 0.08 8.56
CA PRO A 79 12.50 1.28 8.03
C PRO A 79 11.23 0.98 7.24
N ASP A 80 11.20 -0.10 6.44
CA ASP A 80 9.99 -0.49 5.70
C ASP A 80 8.87 -1.00 6.60
N VAL A 81 9.20 -1.77 7.65
CA VAL A 81 8.21 -2.20 8.64
C VAL A 81 7.61 -0.97 9.35
N LEU A 82 8.45 -0.05 9.83
CA LEU A 82 7.97 1.16 10.50
C LEU A 82 7.11 2.02 9.57
N ARG A 83 7.49 2.15 8.30
CA ARG A 83 6.69 2.86 7.29
C ARG A 83 5.32 2.20 7.10
N ARG A 84 5.26 0.87 7.04
CA ARG A 84 4.00 0.11 6.95
C ARG A 84 3.15 0.28 8.21
N THR A 85 3.75 0.20 9.39
CA THR A 85 3.05 0.40 10.67
C THR A 85 2.43 1.79 10.75
N ARG A 86 3.17 2.84 10.34
CA ARG A 86 2.65 4.22 10.29
C ARG A 86 1.47 4.39 9.33
N ALA A 87 1.47 3.68 8.21
CA ALA A 87 0.35 3.72 7.27
C ALA A 87 -0.93 3.08 7.86
N CYS A 88 -0.79 2.03 8.66
CA CYS A 88 -1.93 1.32 9.25
C CYS A 88 -2.43 1.93 10.57
N ILE A 89 -1.55 2.55 11.35
CA ILE A 89 -1.88 2.96 12.73
C ILE A 89 -3.01 3.98 12.79
N LEU A 90 -3.16 4.86 11.78
CA LEU A 90 -4.24 5.84 11.73
C LEU A 90 -5.61 5.21 11.43
N HIS A 91 -5.64 4.03 10.85
CA HIS A 91 -6.89 3.31 10.58
C HIS A 91 -7.28 2.43 11.77
N ILE A 92 -6.28 1.84 12.42
CA ILE A 92 -6.45 0.88 13.50
C ILE A 92 -6.64 1.60 14.85
N ALA A 93 -5.84 2.62 15.16
CA ALA A 93 -5.85 3.24 16.49
C ALA A 93 -7.18 3.91 16.88
N PRO A 94 -7.89 4.66 16.01
CA PRO A 94 -9.12 5.35 16.41
C PRO A 94 -10.22 4.45 16.99
N PRO A 95 -10.62 3.32 16.37
CA PRO A 95 -11.63 2.44 16.95
C PRO A 95 -11.16 1.80 18.26
N PHE A 96 -9.88 1.44 18.40
CA PHE A 96 -9.35 0.88 19.64
C PHE A 96 -9.35 1.90 20.80
N VAL A 97 -9.00 3.16 20.52
CA VAL A 97 -9.07 4.24 21.53
C VAL A 97 -10.52 4.49 21.93
N ALA A 98 -11.43 4.58 20.97
CA ALA A 98 -12.86 4.77 21.26
C ALA A 98 -13.41 3.62 22.13
N PHE A 99 -13.07 2.38 21.80
CA PHE A 99 -13.46 1.21 22.60
C PHE A 99 -12.93 1.30 24.04
N TYR A 100 -11.66 1.68 24.22
CA TYR A 100 -11.07 1.81 25.55
C TYR A 100 -11.74 2.91 26.39
N LEU A 101 -12.09 4.04 25.76
CA LEU A 101 -12.83 5.12 26.45
C LEU A 101 -14.23 4.66 26.88
N VAL A 102 -14.96 3.95 26.01
CA VAL A 102 -16.28 3.41 26.34
C VAL A 102 -16.18 2.39 27.47
N TYR A 103 -15.18 1.51 27.43
CA TYR A 103 -14.94 0.52 28.47
C TYR A 103 -14.68 1.19 29.84
N THR A 104 -13.73 2.13 29.89
CA THR A 104 -13.37 2.82 31.13
C THR A 104 -14.51 3.66 31.69
N TRP A 105 -15.27 4.35 30.84
CA TRP A 105 -16.47 5.07 31.24
C TRP A 105 -17.55 4.13 31.77
N GLY A 106 -17.83 3.03 31.05
CA GLY A 106 -18.85 2.06 31.44
C GLY A 106 -18.57 1.40 32.80
N THR A 107 -17.31 1.07 33.08
CA THR A 107 -16.91 0.52 34.39
C THR A 107 -17.10 1.55 35.51
N GLN A 108 -16.68 2.80 35.29
CA GLN A 108 -16.83 3.86 36.30
C GLN A 108 -18.29 4.20 36.58
N GLU A 109 -19.12 4.28 35.54
CA GLU A 109 -20.54 4.62 35.71
C GLU A 109 -21.30 3.48 36.39
N PHE A 110 -20.98 2.23 36.06
CA PHE A 110 -21.53 1.08 36.75
C PHE A 110 -21.17 1.05 38.25
N GLU A 111 -19.94 1.38 38.60
CA GLU A 111 -19.51 1.49 40.01
C GLU A 111 -20.20 2.64 40.75
N ARG A 112 -20.43 3.78 40.07
CA ARG A 112 -21.19 4.92 40.62
C ARG A 112 -22.66 4.56 40.81
N SER A 113 -23.26 3.89 39.84
CA SER A 113 -24.68 3.50 39.85
C SER A 113 -25.00 2.48 40.96
N LYS A 114 -24.01 1.69 41.39
CA LYS A 114 -24.15 0.79 42.54
C LYS A 114 -24.17 1.50 43.89
N ARG A 115 -23.78 2.78 43.96
CA ARG A 115 -23.81 3.54 45.21
C ARG A 115 -25.19 4.16 45.36
N GLU A 116 -25.83 3.91 46.49
CA GLU A 116 -27.11 4.53 46.84
C GLU A 116 -26.95 6.06 46.92
N ASN A 117 -27.95 6.78 46.39
CA ASN A 117 -27.95 8.24 46.43
C ASN A 117 -28.60 8.73 47.73
N PRO A 118 -27.86 9.42 48.63
CA PRO A 118 -28.42 9.91 49.89
C PRO A 118 -29.55 10.94 49.69
N ALA A 119 -29.57 11.66 48.56
CA ALA A 119 -30.57 12.67 48.26
C ALA A 119 -32.01 12.11 48.07
N THR A 120 -32.14 10.82 47.79
CA THR A 120 -33.45 10.17 47.61
C THR A 120 -34.20 10.01 48.93
N TYR A 121 -33.50 10.01 50.08
CA TYR A 121 -34.08 9.78 51.40
C TYR A 121 -34.47 11.07 52.16
N GLU A 122 -34.17 12.25 51.60
CA GLU A 122 -34.41 13.53 52.30
C GLU A 122 -35.89 13.98 52.27
N ASN A 123 -36.69 13.49 51.32
CA ASN A 123 -38.10 13.87 51.13
C ASN A 123 -39.11 12.80 51.58
N ASP A 124 -38.65 11.67 52.15
CA ASP A 124 -39.50 10.56 52.60
C ASP A 124 -39.88 10.72 54.10
N LYS A 125 -40.39 11.91 54.46
CA LYS A 125 -40.89 12.25 55.81
C LYS A 125 -42.40 12.36 55.85
#